data_AF-A0A5E4K242-F1
#
_entry.id   AF-A0A5E4K242-F1
#
_cell.length_a   1.000
_cell.length_b   1.000
_cell.length_c   1.000
_cell.angle_alpha   90.00
_cell.angle_beta   90.00
_cell.angle_gamma   90.00
#
_symmetry.space_group_name_H-M   'P 1'
#
loop_
_entity.id
_entity.type
_entity.pdbx_description
1 polymer ?
#
loop_
_entity_poly.entity_id
_entity_poly.type
_entity_poly.pdbx_seq_one_letter_code
_entity_poly.pdbx_strand_id
1 'polypeptide(L)' 'MVLQYKLKSKKRWKDYPGKEKLEFSTDKYDFRLLNEAKTKILADKGTYEDVMKRFRQIEFFKHR' A
#
# COMPACT_ATOMS: atom_id res chain seq x y z
N MET A 1 -8.80 -0.53 5.87
CA MET A 1 -7.91 0.31 5.03
C MET A 1 -7.59 -0.44 3.74
N VAL A 2 -7.21 0.25 2.65
CA VAL A 2 -6.93 -0.38 1.34
C VAL A 2 -5.49 -0.12 0.92
N LEU A 3 -4.68 -1.18 0.84
CA LEU A 3 -3.33 -1.13 0.28
C LEU A 3 -3.40 -1.28 -1.23
N GLN A 4 -2.75 -0.35 -1.95
CA GLN A 4 -2.64 -0.39 -3.40
C GLN A 4 -1.19 -0.45 -3.83
N TYR A 5 -0.98 -1.04 -4.99
CA TYR A 5 0.32 -1.19 -5.62
C TYR A 5 0.24 -0.87 -7.11
N LYS A 6 1.38 -0.51 -7.69
CA LYS A 6 1.57 -0.44 -9.13
C LYS A 6 3.03 -0.68 -9.46
N LEU A 7 3.31 -1.18 -10.66
CA LEU A 7 4.69 -1.16 -11.15
C LEU A 7 5.15 0.29 -11.28
N LYS A 8 6.43 0.56 -10.97
CA LYS A 8 7.02 1.90 -11.12
C LYS A 8 6.87 2.46 -12.54
N SER A 9 6.92 1.58 -13.55
CA SER A 9 6.70 1.90 -14.97
C SER A 9 5.23 2.12 -15.35
N LYS A 10 4.27 1.71 -14.51
CA LYS A 10 2.83 1.82 -14.80
C LYS A 10 2.21 3.02 -14.08
N LYS A 11 1.16 3.59 -14.70
CA LYS A 11 0.38 4.70 -14.11
C LYS A 11 -0.76 4.23 -13.23
N ARG A 12 -1.42 3.12 -13.58
CA ARG A 12 -2.63 2.63 -12.91
C ARG A 12 -2.32 1.86 -11.63
N TRP A 13 -2.99 2.25 -10.55
CA TRP A 13 -2.98 1.54 -9.27
C TRP A 13 -3.93 0.34 -9.30
N LYS A 14 -3.55 -0.72 -8.57
CA LYS A 14 -4.34 -1.93 -8.34
C LYS A 14 -4.39 -2.22 -6.85
N ASP A 15 -5.41 -2.95 -6.42
CA ASP A 15 -5.51 -3.41 -5.04
C ASP A 15 -4.45 -4.50 -4.78
N TYR A 16 -3.75 -4.40 -3.65
CA TYR A 16 -2.62 -5.26 -3.35
C TYR A 16 -3.07 -6.71 -3.08
N PRO A 17 -2.59 -7.70 -3.85
CA PRO A 17 -3.07 -9.08 -3.75
C PRO A 17 -2.37 -9.89 -2.64
N GLY A 18 -1.39 -9.32 -1.95
CA GLY A 18 -0.48 -10.03 -1.06
C GLY A 18 0.91 -10.24 -1.69
N LYS A 19 1.94 -10.38 -0.85
CA LYS A 19 3.35 -10.40 -1.28
C LYS A 19 3.67 -11.57 -2.19
N GLU A 20 3.11 -12.73 -1.87
CA GLU A 20 3.31 -14.00 -2.58
C GLU A 20 2.70 -14.01 -3.98
N LYS A 21 1.73 -13.12 -4.25
CA LYS A 21 1.04 -13.02 -5.53
C LYS A 21 1.63 -11.92 -6.43
N LEU A 22 2.76 -11.33 -6.04
CA LEU A 22 3.47 -10.38 -6.88
C LEU A 22 4.30 -11.12 -7.93
N GLU A 23 4.23 -10.63 -9.17
CA GLU A 23 5.01 -11.15 -10.29
C GLU A 23 6.51 -10.85 -10.16
N PHE A 24 6.85 -9.70 -9.56
CA PHE A 24 8.22 -9.27 -9.31
C PHE A 24 8.45 -9.00 -7.82
N SER A 25 9.71 -8.75 -7.46
CA SER A 25 10.09 -8.29 -6.13
C SER A 25 9.47 -6.92 -5.80
N THR A 26 9.26 -6.66 -4.51
CA THR A 26 8.56 -5.46 -4.02
C THR A 26 9.24 -4.14 -4.39
N ASP A 27 10.55 -4.14 -4.62
CA ASP A 27 11.33 -2.97 -5.08
C ASP A 27 10.91 -2.46 -6.47
N LYS A 28 10.30 -3.31 -7.30
CA LYS A 28 9.81 -2.92 -8.64
C LYS A 28 8.46 -2.20 -8.60
N TYR A 29 7.81 -2.20 -7.44
CA TYR A 29 6.49 -1.60 -7.25
C TYR A 29 6.56 -0.35 -6.39
N ASP A 30 5.62 0.55 -6.65
CA ASP A 30 5.23 1.61 -5.74
C ASP A 30 4.01 1.14 -4.94
N PHE A 31 3.95 1.50 -3.67
CA PHE A 31 2.81 1.21 -2.77
C PHE A 31 2.19 2.50 -2.26
N ARG A 32 0.91 2.47 -1.93
CA ARG A 32 0.21 3.55 -1.22
C ARG A 32 -0.93 2.98 -0.37
N LEU A 33 -1.32 3.70 0.67
CA LEU A 33 -2.42 3.30 1.55
C LEU A 33 -3.57 4.30 1.45
N LEU A 34 -4.80 3.79 1.35
CA LEU A 34 -6.03 4.58 1.37
C LEU A 34 -6.95 4.14 2.52
N ASN A 35 -7.93 4.99 2.83
CA ASN A 35 -9.06 4.61 3.66
C ASN A 35 -9.95 3.56 2.96
N GLU A 36 -10.87 2.94 3.70
CA GLU A 36 -11.81 1.93 3.15
C GLU A 36 -12.64 2.46 1.97
N ALA A 37 -13.08 3.71 2.03
CA ALA A 37 -13.84 4.35 0.96
C ALA A 37 -12.98 4.73 -0.27
N LYS A 38 -11.65 4.55 -0.23
CA LYS A 38 -10.69 4.96 -1.28
C LYS A 38 -10.75 6.46 -1.65
N THR A 39 -11.27 7.30 -0.75
CA THR A 39 -11.40 8.76 -0.94
C THR A 39 -10.22 9.56 -0.39
N LYS A 40 -9.49 8.99 0.59
CA LYS A 40 -8.37 9.67 1.25
C LYS A 40 -7.13 8.80 1.24
N ILE A 41 -5.99 9.42 0.92
CA ILE A 41 -4.67 8.81 1.02
C ILE A 41 -4.21 8.90 2.49
N LEU A 42 -3.85 7.75 3.07
CA LEU A 42 -3.37 7.60 4.45
C LEU A 42 -1.85 7.46 4.52
N ALA A 43 -1.24 6.97 3.44
CA ALA A 43 0.19 6.95 3.19
C ALA A 43 0.43 7.21 1.71
N ASP A 44 1.26 8.20 1.41
CA ASP A 44 1.64 8.54 0.04
C ASP A 44 2.41 7.41 -0.65
N LYS A 45 2.71 7.62 -1.93
CA LYS A 45 3.54 6.72 -2.72
C LYS A 45 4.88 6.47 -1.99
N GLY A 46 5.19 5.21 -1.70
CA GLY A 46 6.43 4.82 -1.05
C GLY A 46 6.81 3.35 -1.30
N THR A 47 7.84 2.91 -0.59
CA THR A 47 8.24 1.50 -0.58
C THR A 47 7.22 0.64 0.18
N TYR A 48 7.29 -0.68 -0.01
CA TYR A 48 6.44 -1.60 0.74
C TYR A 48 6.60 -1.41 2.26
N GLU A 49 7.84 -1.29 2.73
CA GLU A 49 8.18 -1.19 4.15
C GLU A 49 7.63 0.08 4.79
N ASP A 50 7.76 1.22 4.11
CA ASP A 50 7.24 2.51 4.59
C ASP A 50 5.72 2.49 4.73
N VAL A 51 5.04 1.96 3.71
CA VAL A 51 3.58 1.90 3.69
C VAL A 51 3.06 0.91 4.72
N MET A 52 3.72 -0.24 4.89
CA MET A 52 3.38 -1.22 5.93
C MET A 52 3.65 -0.69 7.34
N LYS A 53 4.70 0.10 7.54
CA LYS A 53 4.95 0.79 8.82
C LYS A 53 3.80 1.73 9.15
N ARG A 54 3.34 2.53 8.19
CA ARG A 54 2.19 3.44 8.37
C ARG A 54 0.89 2.68 8.62
N PHE A 55 0.66 1.59 7.89
CA PHE A 55 -0.49 0.70 8.11
C PHE A 55 -0.53 0.18 9.54
N ARG A 56 0.59 -0.41 10.03
CA ARG A 56 0.68 -0.93 11.41
C ARG A 56 0.45 0.15 12.47
N GLN A 57 0.97 1.35 12.26
CA GLN A 57 0.72 2.48 13.17
C GLN A 57 -0.78 2.81 13.26
N ILE A 58 -1.47 2.92 12.12
CA ILE A 58 -2.89 3.26 12.10
C ILE A 58 -3.73 2.14 12.73
N GLU A 59 -3.46 0.87 12.42
CA GLU A 59 -4.16 -0.24 13.05
C GLU A 59 -3.92 -0.26 14.57
N PHE A 60 -2.70 0.00 15.03
CA PHE A 60 -2.41 0.11 16.47
C PHE A 60 -3.27 1.17 17.17
N PHE A 61 -3.45 2.35 16.56
CA PHE A 61 -4.29 3.42 17.12
C PHE A 61 -5.80 3.11 17.06
N LYS A 62 -6.27 2.24 16.17
CA LYS A 62 -7.68 1.84 16.12
C LYS A 62 -8.08 0.84 17.21
N HIS A 63 -7.12 0.01 17.64
CA HIS A 63 -7.34 -1.03 18.64
C HIS A 63 -6.99 -0.57 20.07
N ARG A 64 -6.74 0.73 20.25
CA ARG A 64 -6.48 1.36 21.53
C ARG A 64 -7.72 2.14 21.96
#